data_AF-A0A2Z6R4E7-F1
#
_entry.id   AF-A0A2Z6R4E7-F1
#
_cell.length_a   1.000
_cell.length_b   1.000
_cell.length_c   1.000
_cell.angle_alpha   90.00
_cell.angle_beta   90.00
_cell.angle_gamma   90.00
#
_symmetry.space_group_name_H-M   'P 1'
#
loop_
_entity.id
_entity.type
_entity.pdbx_description
1 polymer ?
#
loop_
_entity_poly.entity_id
_entity_poly.type
_entity_poly.pdbx_seq_one_letter_code
_entity_poly.pdbx_strand_id
1 'polypeptide(L)'
;MMNVTSVLDQITLFCEKYPQSATHLSQVHLDLTKAKAWKEVRVVEIEPLQRCVIFGKANTETEAQIIVPCSSSESWSIERITLLFSSLQSFLNEPSYKSVTLAITFPDSTVVYYKVHEGIVPPTNDCVS
;
A
#
# COMPACT_ATOMS: atom_id res chain seq x y z
N MET A 1 -19.28 -1.52 -23.34
CA MET A 1 -17.85 -1.47 -22.98
C MET A 1 -17.67 -0.31 -21.99
N MET A 2 -17.93 -0.56 -20.71
CA MET A 2 -16.97 -0.85 -19.63
C MET A 2 -16.50 0.43 -18.90
N ASN A 3 -17.10 0.62 -17.72
CA ASN A 3 -16.90 1.62 -16.66
C ASN A 3 -15.45 1.72 -16.09
N VAL A 4 -14.43 1.81 -16.94
CA VAL A 4 -13.03 1.86 -16.46
C VAL A 4 -12.66 3.24 -15.91
N THR A 5 -13.31 4.32 -16.37
CA THR A 5 -12.95 5.70 -16.03
C THR A 5 -13.24 6.11 -14.58
N SER A 6 -14.35 5.63 -13.99
CA SER A 6 -14.84 6.14 -12.70
C SER A 6 -13.94 5.89 -11.48
N VAL A 7 -13.08 4.86 -11.53
CA VAL A 7 -12.23 4.47 -10.39
C VAL A 7 -10.87 5.16 -10.46
N LEU A 8 -10.33 5.32 -11.67
CA LEU A 8 -9.08 6.03 -11.90
C LEU A 8 -9.24 7.53 -11.65
N ASP A 9 -10.42 8.11 -11.92
CA ASP A 9 -10.69 9.53 -11.63
C ASP A 9 -10.43 9.93 -10.17
N GLN A 10 -10.60 9.01 -9.21
CA GLN A 10 -10.33 9.27 -7.80
C GLN A 10 -8.82 9.36 -7.48
N ILE A 11 -7.98 8.76 -8.32
CA ILE A 11 -6.53 8.74 -8.15
C ILE A 11 -5.79 9.62 -9.15
N THR A 12 -6.48 10.15 -10.18
CA THR A 12 -5.90 11.00 -11.23
C THR A 12 -5.12 12.18 -10.65
N LEU A 13 -5.68 12.89 -9.66
CA LEU A 13 -4.99 14.02 -9.01
C LEU A 13 -3.66 13.60 -8.36
N PHE A 14 -3.65 12.42 -7.72
CA PHE A 14 -2.43 11.87 -7.11
C PHE A 14 -1.43 11.39 -8.16
N CYS A 15 -1.91 10.84 -9.27
CA CYS A 15 -1.08 10.42 -10.39
C CYS A 15 -0.40 11.61 -11.08
N GLU A 16 -1.12 12.74 -11.23
CA GLU A 16 -0.56 13.98 -11.79
C GLU A 16 0.47 14.61 -10.85
N LYS A 17 0.21 14.60 -9.54
CA LYS A 17 1.14 15.13 -8.52
C LYS A 17 2.41 14.27 -8.38
N TYR A 18 2.29 12.94 -8.53
CA TYR A 18 3.39 11.99 -8.36
C TYR A 18 3.55 11.05 -9.57
N PRO A 19 4.05 11.54 -10.71
CA PRO A 19 4.14 10.76 -11.94
C PRO A 19 5.03 9.52 -11.79
N GLN A 20 6.10 9.59 -10.99
CA GLN A 20 6.97 8.44 -10.73
C GLN A 20 6.27 7.27 -10.01
N SER A 21 5.23 7.55 -9.24
CA SER A 21 4.49 6.54 -8.48
C SER A 21 3.14 6.22 -9.10
N ALA A 22 2.68 7.00 -10.08
CA ALA A 22 1.37 6.90 -10.71
C ALA A 22 1.08 5.50 -11.30
N THR A 23 2.04 4.93 -12.03
CA THR A 23 1.90 3.60 -12.63
C THR A 23 1.67 2.53 -11.57
N HIS A 24 2.53 2.51 -10.55
CA HIS A 24 2.49 1.53 -9.47
C HIS A 24 1.22 1.71 -8.62
N LEU A 25 0.86 2.95 -8.30
CA LEU A 25 -0.37 3.29 -7.57
C LEU A 25 -1.61 2.80 -8.32
N SER A 26 -1.70 3.07 -9.62
CA SER A 26 -2.83 2.68 -10.46
C SER A 26 -2.95 1.16 -10.56
N GLN A 27 -1.82 0.47 -10.75
CA GLN A 27 -1.78 -0.98 -10.85
C GLN A 27 -2.24 -1.65 -9.54
N VAL A 28 -1.71 -1.22 -8.39
CA VAL A 28 -2.11 -1.75 -7.09
C VAL A 28 -3.57 -1.42 -6.80
N HIS A 29 -4.01 -0.20 -7.12
CA HIS A 29 -5.41 0.18 -6.93
C HIS A 29 -6.36 -0.72 -7.74
N LEU A 30 -6.04 -0.97 -9.02
CA LEU A 30 -6.83 -1.87 -9.87
C LEU A 30 -6.79 -3.30 -9.35
N ASP A 31 -5.64 -3.81 -8.90
CA ASP A 31 -5.54 -5.15 -8.31
C ASP A 31 -6.43 -5.29 -7.06
N LEU A 32 -6.37 -4.33 -6.14
CA LEU A 32 -7.18 -4.34 -4.91
C LEU A 32 -8.68 -4.22 -5.19
N THR A 33 -9.10 -3.31 -6.07
CA THR A 33 -10.52 -3.07 -6.36
C THR A 33 -11.12 -4.10 -7.31
N LYS A 34 -10.39 -4.54 -8.35
CA LYS A 34 -10.93 -5.38 -9.42
C LYS A 34 -10.58 -6.86 -9.27
N ALA A 35 -9.32 -7.18 -8.99
CA ALA A 35 -8.89 -8.57 -8.88
C ALA A 35 -9.26 -9.15 -7.51
N LYS A 36 -8.96 -8.43 -6.42
CA LYS A 36 -9.24 -8.86 -5.05
C LYS A 36 -10.60 -8.41 -4.51
N ALA A 37 -11.29 -7.52 -5.22
CA ALA A 37 -12.63 -7.04 -4.90
C ALA A 37 -12.79 -6.54 -3.46
N TRP A 38 -11.82 -5.75 -2.96
CA TRP A 38 -11.85 -5.19 -1.61
C TRP A 38 -13.03 -4.24 -1.41
N LYS A 39 -13.64 -4.26 -0.21
CA LYS A 39 -14.82 -3.44 0.10
C LYS A 39 -14.53 -1.95 0.10
N GLU A 40 -13.39 -1.59 0.67
CA GLU A 40 -12.97 -0.20 0.81
C GLU A 40 -11.52 -0.08 0.36
N VAL A 41 -11.27 0.88 -0.53
CA VAL A 41 -9.94 1.23 -1.04
C VAL A 41 -9.92 2.77 -1.11
N ARG A 42 -9.04 3.40 -0.34
CA ARG A 42 -8.90 4.85 -0.29
C ARG A 42 -7.43 5.22 -0.47
N VAL A 43 -7.16 6.11 -1.40
CA VAL A 43 -5.81 6.64 -1.60
C VAL A 43 -5.63 7.89 -0.77
N VAL A 44 -4.52 7.95 -0.05
CA VAL A 44 -4.16 9.05 0.83
C VAL A 44 -2.72 9.45 0.53
N GLU A 45 -2.50 10.75 0.42
CA GLU A 45 -1.17 11.30 0.27
C GLU A 45 -0.50 11.46 1.64
N ILE A 46 0.76 11.02 1.72
CA ILE A 46 1.64 11.28 2.85
C ILE A 46 2.70 12.27 2.39
N GLU A 47 2.41 13.57 2.54
CA GLU A 47 3.28 14.67 2.11
C GLU A 47 4.74 14.53 2.59
N PRO A 48 5.04 14.14 3.84
CA PRO A 48 6.43 13.97 4.29
C PRO A 48 7.23 12.93 3.48
N LEU A 49 6.54 11.95 2.91
CA LEU A 49 7.14 10.88 2.11
C LEU A 49 7.05 11.15 0.60
N GLN A 50 6.39 12.23 0.20
CA GLN A 50 6.11 12.57 -1.21
C GLN A 50 5.55 11.37 -1.97
N ARG A 51 4.61 10.65 -1.34
CA ARG A 51 4.05 9.39 -1.84
C ARG A 51 2.62 9.22 -1.41
N CYS A 52 1.85 8.52 -2.24
CA CYS A 52 0.52 8.04 -1.91
C CYS A 52 0.56 6.61 -1.34
N VAL A 53 -0.21 6.41 -0.28
CA VAL A 53 -0.50 5.10 0.31
C VAL A 53 -1.98 4.78 0.13
N ILE A 54 -2.30 3.50 0.14
CA ILE A 54 -3.67 3.02 0.00
C ILE A 54 -4.11 2.45 1.34
N PHE A 55 -5.17 3.01 1.91
CA PHE A 55 -5.89 2.41 3.02
C PHE A 55 -6.97 1.52 2.46
N GLY A 56 -6.88 0.22 2.72
CA GLY A 56 -7.83 -0.72 2.17
C GLY A 56 -8.28 -1.75 3.19
N LYS A 57 -9.49 -2.27 3.00
CA LYS A 57 -10.06 -3.33 3.82
C LYS A 57 -10.41 -4.52 2.96
N ALA A 58 -9.70 -5.63 3.18
CA ALA A 58 -9.99 -6.90 2.54
C ALA A 58 -11.36 -7.44 2.99
N ASN A 59 -12.03 -8.21 2.14
CA ASN A 59 -13.36 -8.77 2.47
C ASN A 59 -13.30 -9.76 3.63
N THR A 60 -12.15 -10.41 3.82
CA THR A 60 -11.87 -11.43 4.82
C THR A 60 -11.36 -10.87 6.15
N GLU A 61 -10.91 -9.62 6.18
CA GLU A 61 -10.31 -9.02 7.37
C GLU A 61 -11.20 -7.95 7.99
N THR A 62 -11.22 -7.91 9.32
CA THR A 62 -11.97 -6.91 10.10
C THR A 62 -11.24 -5.59 10.19
N GLU A 63 -9.92 -5.58 10.06
CA GLU A 63 -9.07 -4.39 10.22
C GLU A 63 -8.67 -3.79 8.87
N ALA A 64 -8.50 -2.47 8.85
CA ALA A 64 -7.97 -1.76 7.69
C ALA A 64 -6.45 -1.98 7.62
N GLN A 65 -5.97 -2.25 6.42
CA GLN A 65 -4.56 -2.42 6.12
C GLN A 65 -4.03 -1.19 5.38
N ILE A 66 -2.76 -0.87 5.63
CA ILE A 66 -2.03 0.16 4.91
C ILE A 66 -1.21 -0.53 3.84
N ILE A 67 -1.41 -0.13 2.59
CA ILE A 67 -0.75 -0.68 1.42
C ILE A 67 0.11 0.42 0.80
N VAL A 68 1.38 0.13 0.60
CA VAL A 68 2.35 1.05 0.04
C VAL A 68 2.75 0.52 -1.34
N PRO A 69 2.27 1.14 -2.44
CA PRO A 69 2.69 0.76 -3.79
C PRO A 69 4.16 1.08 -3.98
N CYS A 70 4.95 0.14 -4.48
CA CYS A 70 6.36 0.35 -4.79
C CYS A 70 6.82 -0.49 -5.99
N SER A 71 7.86 -0.01 -6.67
CA SER A 71 8.46 -0.75 -7.79
C SER A 71 9.32 -1.90 -7.27
N SER A 72 9.41 -2.99 -8.02
CA SER A 72 10.40 -4.05 -7.77
C SER A 72 11.84 -3.57 -7.84
N SER A 73 12.10 -2.48 -8.58
CA SER A 73 13.41 -1.84 -8.66
C SER A 73 13.65 -0.78 -7.57
N GLU A 74 12.68 -0.56 -6.68
CA GLU A 74 12.78 0.43 -5.62
C GLU A 74 13.51 -0.12 -4.39
N SER A 75 14.61 0.51 -4.01
CA SER A 75 15.39 0.12 -2.82
C SER A 75 14.73 0.61 -1.53
N TRP A 76 14.34 -0.33 -0.66
CA TRP A 76 13.82 -0.04 0.68
C TRP A 76 14.94 -0.21 1.72
N SER A 77 15.50 0.91 2.18
CA SER A 77 16.43 0.91 3.31
C SER A 77 15.67 0.93 4.63
N ILE A 78 16.35 0.54 5.72
CA ILE A 78 15.77 0.54 7.07
C ILE A 78 15.32 1.95 7.45
N GLU A 79 16.11 2.97 7.09
CA GLU A 79 15.79 4.37 7.35
C GLU A 79 14.50 4.79 6.65
N ARG A 80 14.29 4.37 5.39
CA ARG A 80 13.05 4.67 4.65
C ARG A 80 11.83 4.01 5.26
N ILE A 81 11.97 2.77 5.74
CA ILE A 81 10.89 2.04 6.41
C ILE A 81 10.56 2.72 7.75
N THR A 82 11.56 3.07 8.54
CA THR A 82 11.37 3.79 9.81
C THR A 82 10.69 5.13 9.59
N LEU A 83 11.15 5.93 8.61
CA LEU A 83 10.50 7.19 8.24
C LEU A 83 9.05 6.99 7.79
N LEU A 84 8.76 5.89 7.10
CA LEU A 84 7.41 5.55 6.68
C LEU A 84 6.50 5.29 7.89
N PHE A 85 6.94 4.47 8.84
CA PHE A 85 6.18 4.24 10.08
C PHE A 85 5.98 5.53 10.89
N SER A 86 7.03 6.33 11.08
CA SER A 86 6.92 7.61 11.81
C SER A 86 5.96 8.61 11.15
N SER A 87 5.96 8.67 9.81
CA SER A 87 5.06 9.55 9.05
C SER A 87 3.62 9.07 9.13
N LEU A 88 3.39 7.77 9.04
CA LEU A 88 2.05 7.18 9.18
C LEU A 88 1.50 7.38 10.59
N GLN A 89 2.33 7.22 11.62
CA GLN A 89 1.92 7.44 13.01
C GLN A 89 1.54 8.91 13.26
N SER A 90 2.31 9.86 12.71
CA SER A 90 1.99 11.29 12.78
C SER A 90 0.72 11.64 12.00
N PHE A 91 0.47 10.98 10.87
CA PHE A 91 -0.71 11.24 10.05
C PHE A 91 -1.99 10.67 10.67
N LEU A 92 -1.91 9.47 11.26
CA LEU A 92 -3.09 8.74 11.73
C LEU A 92 -3.48 9.10 13.16
N ASN A 93 -2.61 9.76 13.94
CA ASN A 93 -2.81 10.06 15.38
C ASN A 93 -3.21 8.85 16.24
N GLU A 94 -3.07 7.64 15.69
CA GLU A 94 -3.51 6.38 16.24
C GLU A 94 -2.27 5.50 16.44
N PRO A 95 -2.01 5.00 17.67
CA PRO A 95 -0.82 4.22 17.97
C PRO A 95 -0.87 2.76 17.44
N SER A 96 -1.86 2.40 16.62
CA SER A 96 -2.23 1.00 16.41
C SER A 96 -1.63 0.31 15.17
N TYR A 97 -1.11 1.06 14.20
CA TYR A 97 -0.60 0.46 12.96
C TYR A 97 0.83 -0.04 13.09
N LYS A 98 0.98 -1.23 13.69
CA LYS A 98 2.28 -1.93 13.84
C LYS A 98 2.72 -2.67 12.57
N SER A 99 1.96 -2.59 11.49
CA SER A 99 2.30 -3.26 10.23
C SER A 99 1.79 -2.52 9.02
N VAL A 100 2.59 -2.54 7.95
CA VAL A 100 2.26 -2.04 6.63
C VAL A 100 2.50 -3.14 5.60
N THR A 101 1.77 -3.11 4.50
CA THR A 101 1.95 -4.05 3.40
C THR A 101 2.58 -3.33 2.22
N LEU A 102 3.77 -3.76 1.81
CA LEU A 102 4.40 -3.31 0.58
C LEU A 102 3.77 -4.06 -0.59
N ALA A 103 3.14 -3.33 -1.50
CA ALA A 103 2.64 -3.86 -2.76
C ALA A 103 3.69 -3.61 -3.84
N ILE A 104 4.53 -4.62 -4.07
CA ILE A 104 5.63 -4.60 -5.01
C ILE A 104 5.09 -4.93 -6.39
N THR A 105 5.14 -3.96 -7.30
CA THR A 105 4.72 -4.10 -8.68
C THR A 105 5.92 -4.41 -9.58
N PHE A 106 5.76 -5.40 -10.44
CA PHE A 106 6.75 -5.82 -11.42
C PHE A 106 6.36 -5.33 -12.83
N PRO A 107 7.34 -5.18 -13.74
CA PRO A 107 7.07 -4.76 -15.13
C PRO A 107 6.18 -5.73 -15.92
N ASP A 108 6.11 -6.99 -15.50
CA ASP A 108 5.23 -8.01 -16.08
C ASP A 108 3.78 -7.91 -15.58
N SER A 109 3.42 -6.81 -14.93
CA SER A 109 2.12 -6.55 -14.29
C SER A 109 1.82 -7.41 -13.05
N THR A 110 2.78 -8.17 -12.54
CA THR A 110 2.63 -8.91 -11.29
C THR A 110 2.65 -7.96 -10.09
N VAL A 111 1.79 -8.21 -9.09
CA VAL A 111 1.78 -7.49 -7.80
C VAL A 111 1.98 -8.49 -6.66
N VAL A 112 3.02 -8.29 -5.87
CA VAL A 112 3.33 -9.10 -4.69
C VAL A 112 3.12 -8.27 -3.43
N TYR A 113 2.51 -8.87 -2.41
CA TYR A 113 2.17 -8.20 -1.17
C TYR A 113 3.04 -8.73 -0.04
N TYR A 114 3.87 -7.88 0.54
CA TYR A 114 4.77 -8.24 1.64
C TYR A 114 4.44 -7.43 2.89
N LYS A 115 4.12 -8.11 3.99
CA LYS A 115 3.78 -7.46 5.25
C LYS A 115 5.05 -7.18 6.05
N VAL A 116 5.28 -5.90 6.33
CA VAL A 116 6.38 -5.38 7.14
C VAL A 116 5.82 -4.91 8.47
N HIS A 117 6.50 -5.26 9.56
CA HIS A 117 6.11 -4.85 10.90
C HIS A 117 7.06 -3.79 11.45
N GLU A 118 6.54 -2.91 12.31
CA GLU A 118 7.35 -1.97 13.06
C GLU A 118 8.06 -2.74 14.19
N GLY A 119 9.37 -2.94 14.04
CA GLY A 119 10.21 -3.67 14.98
C GLY A 119 10.43 -5.15 14.61
N ILE A 120 11.08 -5.88 15.52
CA ILE A 120 11.38 -7.30 15.33
C ILE A 120 10.20 -8.10 15.89
N VAL A 121 9.39 -8.66 15.00
CA VAL A 121 8.39 -9.66 15.37
C VAL A 121 9.09 -11.02 15.33
N PRO A 122 9.04 -11.82 16.42
CA PRO A 122 9.56 -13.18 16.36
C PRO A 122 8.86 -13.96 15.25
N PRO A 123 9.58 -14.80 14.48
CA PRO A 123 8.92 -15.67 13.52
C PRO A 123 7.90 -16.51 14.28
N THR A 124 6.66 -16.57 13.78
CA THR A 124 5.69 -17.52 14.30
C THR A 124 6.26 -18.91 14.04
N ASN A 125 6.57 -19.63 15.10
CA ASN A 125 6.96 -21.02 15.01
C ASN A 125 5.74 -21.86 14.61
N ASP A 126 5.36 -21.86 13.34
CA ASP A 126 4.60 -22.97 12.75
C ASP A 126 5.57 -24.13 12.47
N CYS A 127 6.33 -24.51 13.50
CA CYS A 127 6.94 -25.82 13.58
C CYS A 127 5.82 -26.75 14.06
N VAL A 128 5.07 -27.30 13.10
CA VAL A 128 4.22 -28.46 13.33
C VAL A 128 5.09 -29.54 13.96
N SER A 129 4.78 -29.92 15.20
CA SER A 129 5.25 -31.12 15.88
C SER A 129 4.04 -31.84 16.44
#